data_AF-V5GSA7-F1
#
_entry.id   AF-V5GSA7-F1
#
_cell.length_a   1.000
_cell.length_b   1.000
_cell.length_c   1.000
_cell.angle_alpha   90.00
_cell.angle_beta   90.00
_cell.angle_gamma   90.00
#
_symmetry.space_group_name_H-M   'P 1'
#
loop_
_entity.id
_entity.type
_entity.pdbx_description
1 polymer ?
#
loop_
_entity_poly.entity_id
_entity_poly.type
_entity_poly.pdbx_seq_one_letter_code
_entity_poly.pdbx_strand_id
1 'polypeptide(L)'
;MRDRVEIGPKKYVISSKYGQAAETIYNFEVRPDDVWVVTFPRSGTTLMQEMAWLILNDDNDTAKNASLLKRFPFLELSTLCPDHVIAETTEHIVNDQKMWQEYKESMKPQWEVLE
;
A
#
# COMPACT_ATOMS: atom_id res chain seq x y z
N MET A 1 6.51 16.03 -13.50
CA MET A 1 5.11 16.48 -13.29
C MET A 1 4.09 15.82 -14.22
N ARG A 2 4.45 14.82 -15.05
CA ARG A 2 3.59 14.34 -16.16
C ARG A 2 2.68 13.11 -15.88
N ASP A 3 2.77 12.46 -14.72
CA ASP A 3 2.00 11.24 -14.41
C ASP A 3 0.93 11.46 -13.33
N ARG A 4 0.03 12.43 -13.52
CA ARG A 4 -1.09 12.66 -12.61
C ARG A 4 -2.39 12.86 -13.36
N VAL A 5 -3.49 12.45 -12.74
CA VAL A 5 -4.86 12.56 -13.27
C VAL A 5 -5.78 13.17 -12.21
N GLU A 6 -6.87 13.79 -12.65
CA GLU A 6 -7.97 14.25 -11.78
C GLU A 6 -9.08 13.20 -11.77
N ILE A 7 -9.49 12.74 -10.58
CA ILE A 7 -10.52 11.71 -10.42
C ILE A 7 -11.77 12.29 -9.72
N GLY A 8 -12.94 11.99 -10.30
CA GLY A 8 -14.25 12.32 -9.75
C GLY A 8 -14.62 13.81 -9.82
N PRO A 9 -15.84 14.19 -9.38
CA PRO A 9 -16.34 15.55 -9.47
C PRO A 9 -15.55 16.55 -8.59
N LYS A 10 -14.88 16.06 -7.54
CA LYS A 10 -14.03 16.85 -6.65
C LYS A 10 -12.59 17.01 -7.16
N LYS A 11 -12.25 16.38 -8.29
CA LYS A 11 -10.93 16.50 -8.94
C LYS A 11 -9.76 16.12 -8.03
N TYR A 12 -9.84 14.97 -7.39
CA TYR A 12 -8.73 14.45 -6.60
C TYR A 12 -7.52 14.20 -7.52
N VAL A 13 -6.37 14.78 -7.19
CA VAL A 13 -5.15 14.64 -7.98
C VAL A 13 -4.34 13.46 -7.47
N ILE A 14 -4.15 12.45 -8.31
CA ILE A 14 -3.44 11.21 -7.96
C ILE A 14 -2.64 10.70 -9.17
N SER A 15 -1.89 9.59 -9.03
CA SER A 15 -1.12 9.02 -10.12
C SER A 15 -2.02 8.49 -11.25
N SER A 16 -1.52 8.54 -12.48
CA SER A 16 -2.21 7.93 -13.63
C SER A 16 -2.47 6.43 -13.45
N LYS A 17 -1.53 5.72 -12.83
CA LYS A 17 -1.68 4.29 -12.47
C LYS A 17 -2.84 4.04 -11.53
N TYR A 18 -3.08 4.91 -10.54
CA TYR A 18 -4.27 4.80 -9.70
C TYR A 18 -5.53 4.93 -10.54
N GLY A 19 -5.56 5.90 -11.48
CA GLY A 19 -6.68 6.06 -12.41
C GLY A 19 -6.99 4.79 -13.21
N GLN A 20 -5.98 3.99 -13.57
CA GLN A 20 -6.15 2.71 -14.26
C GLN A 20 -6.72 1.60 -13.36
N ALA A 21 -6.37 1.61 -12.07
CA ALA A 21 -6.85 0.63 -11.08
C ALA A 21 -8.11 1.08 -10.32
N ALA A 22 -8.58 2.31 -10.54
CA ALA A 22 -9.62 2.93 -9.72
C ALA A 22 -10.93 2.13 -9.71
N GLU A 23 -11.35 1.57 -10.85
CA GLU A 23 -12.55 0.75 -10.94
C GLU A 23 -12.41 -0.57 -10.18
N THR A 24 -11.24 -1.23 -10.28
CA THR A 24 -10.95 -2.46 -9.53
C THR A 24 -10.97 -2.19 -8.03
N ILE A 25 -10.28 -1.14 -7.57
CA ILE A 25 -10.25 -0.74 -6.16
C ILE A 25 -11.65 -0.36 -5.67
N TYR A 26 -12.45 0.33 -6.49
CA TYR A 26 -13.80 0.74 -6.12
C TYR A 26 -14.76 -0.44 -5.90
N ASN A 27 -14.58 -1.52 -6.67
CA ASN A 27 -15.40 -2.73 -6.58
C ASN A 27 -14.76 -3.84 -5.74
N PHE A 28 -13.67 -3.56 -5.03
CA PHE A 28 -13.01 -4.55 -4.16
C PHE A 28 -13.99 -5.09 -3.12
N GLU A 29 -14.08 -6.41 -3.00
CA GLU A 29 -14.99 -7.08 -2.06
C GLU A 29 -14.47 -6.96 -0.64
N VAL A 30 -15.26 -6.32 0.23
CA VAL A 30 -14.93 -6.12 1.64
C VAL A 30 -15.58 -7.18 2.52
N ARG A 31 -14.90 -7.54 3.60
CA ARG A 31 -15.39 -8.52 4.59
C ARG A 31 -15.95 -7.79 5.83
N PRO A 32 -16.92 -8.38 6.54
CA PRO A 32 -17.52 -7.76 7.73
C PRO A 32 -16.55 -7.49 8.88
N ASP A 33 -15.42 -8.20 8.92
CA ASP A 33 -14.37 -8.12 9.94
C ASP A 33 -13.16 -7.29 9.50
N ASP A 34 -13.18 -6.71 8.29
CA ASP A 34 -12.09 -5.86 7.82
C ASP A 34 -11.95 -4.59 8.67
N VAL A 35 -10.69 -4.27 9.02
CA VAL A 35 -10.34 -3.03 9.72
C VAL A 35 -9.51 -2.14 8.82
N TRP A 36 -10.02 -0.94 8.54
CA TRP A 36 -9.40 0.03 7.64
C TRP A 36 -8.82 1.21 8.41
N VAL A 37 -7.56 1.55 8.10
CA VAL A 37 -6.94 2.80 8.56
C VAL A 37 -6.81 3.75 7.37
N VAL A 38 -7.77 4.68 7.25
CA VAL A 38 -7.87 5.62 6.12
C VAL A 38 -7.51 7.03 6.59
N THR A 39 -6.51 7.65 5.96
CA THR A 39 -6.03 8.98 6.35
C THR A 39 -5.56 9.76 5.12
N PHE A 40 -5.52 11.09 5.22
CA PHE A 40 -4.74 11.88 4.28
C PHE A 40 -3.24 11.68 4.55
N PRO A 41 -2.35 11.63 3.53
CA PRO A 41 -0.94 11.34 3.73
C PRO A 41 -0.29 12.22 4.81
N ARG A 42 0.58 11.61 5.62
CA ARG A 42 1.33 12.27 6.72
C ARG A 42 0.47 12.73 7.91
N SER A 43 -0.74 12.18 8.08
CA SER A 43 -1.63 12.51 9.21
C SER A 43 -1.56 11.51 10.38
N GLY A 44 -0.46 10.75 10.51
CA GLY A 44 -0.26 9.79 11.61
C GLY A 44 -0.69 8.34 11.32
N THR A 45 -0.81 7.95 10.05
CA THR A 45 -1.24 6.61 9.61
C THR A 45 -0.45 5.48 10.28
N THR A 46 0.88 5.58 10.29
CA THR A 46 1.77 4.57 10.89
C THR A 46 1.51 4.36 12.37
N LEU A 47 1.34 5.45 13.14
CA LEU A 47 1.03 5.37 14.57
C LEU A 47 -0.32 4.70 14.79
N MET A 48 -1.34 5.08 14.00
CA MET A 48 -2.67 4.51 14.12
C MET A 48 -2.70 3.02 13.78
N GLN A 49 -1.95 2.58 12.75
CA GLN A 49 -1.83 1.17 12.39
C GLN A 49 -1.17 0.34 13.51
N GLU A 50 -0.11 0.84 14.13
CA GLU A 50 0.53 0.15 15.26
C GLU A 50 -0.42 0.03 16.46
N MET A 51 -1.11 1.11 16.82
CA MET A 51 -2.09 1.10 17.91
C MET A 51 -3.24 0.13 17.61
N ALA A 52 -3.79 0.15 16.41
CA ALA A 52 -4.84 -0.75 15.99
C ALA A 52 -4.40 -2.22 16.06
N TRP A 53 -3.18 -2.54 15.62
CA TRP A 53 -2.63 -3.90 15.70
C TRP A 53 -2.63 -4.43 17.14
N LEU A 54 -2.05 -3.64 18.06
CA LEU A 54 -1.89 -4.04 19.46
C LEU A 54 -3.24 -4.20 20.16
N ILE A 55 -4.20 -3.31 19.89
CA ILE A 55 -5.53 -3.38 20.50
C ILE A 55 -6.32 -4.59 20.00
N LEU A 56 -6.24 -4.91 18.70
CA LEU A 56 -7.08 -5.93 18.08
C LEU A 56 -6.50 -7.34 18.18
N ASN A 57 -5.18 -7.48 18.19
CA ASN A 57 -4.51 -8.78 18.17
C ASN A 57 -3.87 -9.17 19.51
N ASP A 58 -3.67 -8.21 20.43
CA ASP A 58 -2.92 -8.39 21.68
C ASP A 58 -1.53 -9.04 21.47
N ASP A 59 -0.91 -8.77 20.31
CA ASP A 59 0.32 -9.42 19.85
C ASP A 59 1.47 -8.42 19.73
N ASN A 60 2.22 -8.30 20.83
CA ASN A 60 3.39 -7.44 20.93
C ASN A 60 4.61 -8.00 20.17
N ASP A 61 4.73 -9.32 20.04
CA ASP A 61 5.91 -9.94 19.45
C ASP A 61 5.90 -9.77 17.92
N THR A 62 4.74 -10.00 17.29
CA THR A 62 4.60 -9.75 15.85
C THR A 62 4.68 -8.25 15.55
N ALA A 63 4.13 -7.38 16.40
CA ALA A 63 4.25 -5.93 16.23
C ALA A 63 5.72 -5.46 16.18
N LYS A 64 6.59 -6.03 17.02
CA LYS A 64 8.02 -5.68 17.09
C LYS A 64 8.85 -6.26 15.96
N ASN A 65 8.52 -7.48 15.53
CA ASN A 65 9.41 -8.27 14.65
C ASN A 65 8.94 -8.29 13.19
N ALA A 66 7.65 -8.06 12.91
CA ALA A 66 7.11 -8.05 11.57
C ALA A 66 6.93 -6.62 11.03
N SER A 67 7.36 -6.41 9.79
CA SER A 67 7.13 -5.16 9.05
C SER A 67 5.64 -4.79 9.03
N LEU A 68 5.36 -3.50 9.20
CA LEU A 68 3.99 -3.00 9.18
C LEU A 68 3.28 -3.29 7.86
N LEU A 69 3.99 -3.28 6.73
CA LEU A 69 3.42 -3.62 5.41
C LEU A 69 2.99 -5.09 5.28
N LYS A 70 3.49 -5.98 6.16
CA LYS A 70 3.03 -7.37 6.23
C LYS A 70 1.79 -7.54 7.11
N ARG A 71 1.59 -6.63 8.06
CA ARG A 71 0.47 -6.62 9.01
C ARG A 71 -0.73 -5.80 8.50
N PHE A 72 -0.44 -4.75 7.75
CA PHE A 72 -1.38 -3.85 7.11
C PHE A 72 -1.08 -3.77 5.61
N PRO A 73 -1.77 -4.57 4.80
CA PRO A 73 -1.74 -4.43 3.35
C PRO A 73 -2.15 -3.01 2.95
N PHE A 74 -1.35 -2.37 2.10
CA PHE A 74 -1.62 -1.01 1.63
C PHE A 74 -2.27 -1.06 0.24
N LEU A 75 -3.60 -0.97 0.21
CA LEU A 75 -4.44 -1.27 -0.96
C LEU A 75 -3.92 -0.67 -2.27
N GLU A 76 -3.64 0.63 -2.29
CA GLU A 76 -3.26 1.36 -3.50
C GLU A 76 -1.74 1.47 -3.74
N LEU A 77 -0.89 0.87 -2.90
CA LEU A 77 0.57 1.10 -2.90
C LEU A 77 1.22 0.87 -4.27
N SER A 78 0.83 -0.19 -4.98
CA SER A 78 1.35 -0.54 -6.31
C SER A 78 1.10 0.54 -7.36
N THR A 79 0.12 1.43 -7.11
CA THR A 79 -0.28 2.52 -8.02
C THR A 79 0.42 3.84 -7.70
N LEU A 80 0.98 4.00 -6.50
CA LEU A 80 1.48 5.30 -6.02
C LEU A 80 2.91 5.59 -6.48
N CYS A 81 3.71 4.57 -6.76
CA CYS A 81 5.11 4.73 -7.16
C CYS A 81 5.27 5.03 -8.67
N PRO A 82 5.90 6.17 -9.03
CA PRO A 82 6.27 6.48 -10.41
C PRO A 82 7.31 5.50 -10.97
N ASP A 83 7.31 5.30 -12.29
CA ASP A 83 8.20 4.33 -12.95
C ASP A 83 9.69 4.64 -12.74
N HIS A 84 10.09 5.92 -12.73
CA HIS A 84 11.49 6.28 -12.48
C HIS A 84 11.96 5.91 -11.07
N VAL A 85 11.10 6.07 -10.05
CA VAL A 85 11.41 5.66 -8.67
C VAL A 85 11.55 4.15 -8.58
N ILE A 86 10.68 3.42 -9.29
CA ILE A 86 10.74 1.95 -9.39
C ILE A 86 12.06 1.52 -10.06
N ALA A 87 12.45 2.16 -11.16
CA ALA A 87 13.68 1.86 -11.88
C ALA A 87 14.92 2.12 -11.01
N GLU A 88 15.02 3.30 -10.39
CA GLU A 88 16.12 3.65 -9.48
C GLU A 88 16.21 2.66 -8.31
N THR A 89 15.06 2.36 -7.66
CA THR A 89 15.02 1.39 -6.56
C THR A 89 15.49 0.01 -7.03
N THR A 90 15.03 -0.44 -8.21
CA THR A 90 15.40 -1.73 -8.79
C THR A 90 16.91 -1.82 -9.04
N GLU A 91 17.53 -0.79 -9.60
CA GLU A 91 18.99 -0.76 -9.83
C GLU A 91 19.81 -1.01 -8.56
N HIS A 92 19.32 -0.50 -7.41
CA HIS A 92 20.00 -0.65 -6.13
C HIS A 92 19.78 -2.01 -5.45
N ILE A 93 18.63 -2.65 -5.66
CA ILE A 93 18.26 -3.86 -4.90
C ILE A 93 18.33 -5.15 -5.72
N VAL A 94 18.38 -5.08 -7.05
CA VAL A 94 18.27 -6.27 -7.93
C VAL A 94 19.35 -7.32 -7.66
N ASN A 95 20.53 -6.89 -7.23
CA ASN A 95 21.66 -7.79 -6.92
C ASN A 95 21.55 -8.45 -5.54
N ASP A 96 20.72 -7.92 -4.64
CA ASP A 96 20.38 -8.57 -3.38
C ASP A 96 19.13 -9.41 -3.58
N GLN A 97 19.33 -10.73 -3.70
CA GLN A 97 18.25 -11.67 -3.95
C GLN A 97 17.13 -11.57 -2.90
N LYS A 98 17.45 -11.32 -1.64
CA LYS A 98 16.43 -11.23 -0.58
C LYS A 98 15.62 -9.94 -0.75
N MET A 99 16.29 -8.80 -0.88
CA MET A 99 15.62 -7.51 -1.05
C MET A 99 14.78 -7.46 -2.33
N TRP A 100 15.28 -8.02 -3.42
CA TRP A 100 14.55 -8.09 -4.67
C TRP A 100 13.27 -8.91 -4.57
N GLN A 101 13.28 -10.05 -3.87
CA GLN A 101 12.07 -10.83 -3.67
C GLN A 101 11.06 -10.08 -2.79
N GLU A 102 11.51 -9.50 -1.67
CA GLU A 102 10.64 -8.71 -0.79
C GLU A 102 9.99 -7.52 -1.51
N TYR A 103 10.75 -6.85 -2.37
CA TYR A 103 10.24 -5.75 -3.19
C TYR A 103 9.15 -6.19 -4.14
N LYS A 104 9.38 -7.28 -4.91
CA LYS A 104 8.37 -7.80 -5.84
C LYS A 104 7.08 -8.19 -5.13
N GLU A 105 7.19 -8.80 -3.94
CA GLU A 105 6.03 -9.13 -3.12
C GLU A 105 5.26 -7.87 -2.67
N SER A 106 5.98 -6.81 -2.26
CA SER A 106 5.35 -5.55 -1.85
C SER A 106 4.66 -4.78 -2.99
N MET A 107 5.12 -4.97 -4.22
CA MET A 107 4.61 -4.29 -5.41
C MET A 107 3.40 -5.00 -6.04
N LYS A 108 3.04 -6.20 -5.55
CA LYS A 108 1.82 -6.87 -6.01
C LYS A 108 0.60 -6.00 -5.69
N PRO A 109 -0.37 -5.91 -6.61
CA PRO A 109 -1.65 -5.28 -6.32
C PRO A 109 -2.29 -5.92 -5.08
N GLN A 110 -2.51 -5.14 -4.03
CA GLN A 110 -2.96 -5.71 -2.76
C GLN A 110 -4.41 -6.20 -2.83
N TRP A 111 -5.22 -5.65 -3.75
CA TRP A 111 -6.56 -6.16 -4.03
C TRP A 111 -6.56 -7.57 -4.64
N GLU A 112 -5.46 -8.07 -5.21
CA GLU A 112 -5.35 -9.46 -5.68
C GLU A 112 -4.81 -10.40 -4.58
N VAL A 113 -4.07 -9.85 -3.61
CA VAL A 113 -3.47 -10.62 -2.50
C VAL A 113 -4.49 -10.89 -1.39
N LEU A 114 -5.47 -10.00 -1.25
CA LEU A 114 -6.45 -10.05 -0.16
C LEU A 114 -7.72 -10.84 -0.48
N GLU A 115 -7.94 -11.22 -1.74
CA GLU A 115 -9.07 -12.08 -2.16
C GLU A 115 -9.07 -13.45 -1.47
#